data_AF-A0A9E4I8Q1-F1
#
_entry.id   AF-A0A9E4I8Q1-F1
#
_cell.length_a   1.000
_cell.length_b   1.000
_cell.length_c   1.000
_cell.angle_alpha   90.00
_cell.angle_beta   90.00
_cell.angle_gamma   90.00
#
_symmetry.space_group_name_H-M   'P 1'
#
loop_
_entity.id
_entity.type
_entity.pdbx_description
1 polymer ?
#
loop_
_entity_poly.entity_id
_entity_poly.type
_entity_poly.pdbx_seq_one_letter_code
_entity_poly.pdbx_strand_id
1 'polypeptide(L)' 'MEFGLLLPHFGRHTDRDMLWDGARRAEELGFDSLWVRDHLMFEPHGEFEAPNRAFLEPLTVLTSVGGV' A
#
# COMPACT_ATOMS: atom_id res chain seq x y z
N MET A 1 -9.29 10.88 -17.17
CA MET A 1 -9.80 10.04 -16.06
C MET A 1 -8.61 9.83 -15.16
N GLU A 2 -8.77 10.01 -13.85
CA GLU A 2 -7.68 9.86 -12.87
C GLU A 2 -7.83 8.52 -12.14
N PHE A 3 -6.73 7.78 -11.99
CA PHE A 3 -6.69 6.47 -11.35
C PHE A 3 -5.65 6.44 -10.23
N GLY A 4 -6.05 5.96 -9.06
CA GLY A 4 -5.17 5.72 -7.92
C GLY A 4 -4.94 4.24 -7.65
N LEU A 5 -3.84 3.92 -6.94
CA LEU A 5 -3.48 2.56 -6.54
C LEU A 5 -3.28 2.46 -5.03
N LEU A 6 -4.03 1.57 -4.37
CA LEU A 6 -3.79 1.21 -2.96
C LEU A 6 -2.59 0.26 -2.85
N LEU A 7 -1.57 0.69 -2.10
CA LEU A 7 -0.36 -0.11 -1.90
C LEU A 7 -0.59 -1.27 -0.92
N PRO A 8 0.08 -2.44 -1.11
CA PRO A 8 -0.07 -3.64 -0.27
C PRO A 8 0.67 -3.54 1.08
N HIS A 9 0.58 -2.39 1.76
CA HIS A 9 1.23 -2.12 3.06
C HIS A 9 0.53 -2.79 4.27
N PHE A 10 -0.50 -3.59 4.02
CA PHE A 10 -1.14 -4.47 4.99
C PHE A 10 -1.44 -5.84 4.38
N GLY A 11 -1.67 -6.83 5.23
CA GLY A 11 -2.03 -8.18 4.80
C GLY A 11 -0.84 -9.03 4.39
N ARG A 12 -1.11 -10.16 3.73
CA ARG A 12 -0.09 -11.19 3.46
C ARG A 12 1.00 -10.79 2.47
N HIS A 13 0.78 -9.71 1.73
CA HIS A 13 1.68 -9.23 0.67
C HIS A 13 2.49 -8.00 1.11
N THR A 14 2.44 -7.68 2.40
CA THR A 14 3.25 -6.59 2.96
C THR A 14 4.72 -6.96 2.95
N ASP A 15 5.42 -6.35 2.00
CA ASP A 15 6.84 -6.52 1.78
C ASP A 15 7.44 -5.20 1.26
N ARG A 16 8.69 -4.92 1.62
CA ARG A 16 9.35 -3.66 1.27
C ARG A 16 9.57 -3.53 -0.23
N ASP A 17 10.07 -4.58 -0.87
CA ASP A 17 10.45 -4.53 -2.28
C ASP A 17 9.18 -4.46 -3.14
N MET A 18 8.11 -5.16 -2.75
CA MET A 18 6.77 -5.00 -3.36
C MET A 18 6.25 -3.55 -3.30
N LEU A 19 6.49 -2.82 -2.20
CA LEU A 19 6.05 -1.43 -2.08
C LEU A 19 6.86 -0.49 -2.98
N TRP A 20 8.19 -0.64 -3.00
CA TRP A 20 9.07 0.19 -3.80
C TRP A 20 8.90 -0.05 -5.29
N ASP A 21 8.91 -1.32 -5.72
CA ASP A 21 8.74 -1.67 -7.12
C ASP A 21 7.31 -1.36 -7.59
N GLY A 22 6.31 -1.57 -6.72
CA GLY A 22 4.93 -1.19 -6.99
C GLY A 22 4.74 0.31 -7.19
N ALA A 23 5.40 1.14 -6.38
CA ALA A 23 5.34 2.60 -6.50
C ALA A 23 5.93 3.09 -7.85
N ARG A 24 7.15 2.64 -8.19
CA ARG A 24 7.78 2.96 -9.48
C ARG A 24 6.94 2.48 -10.65
N ARG A 25 6.42 1.26 -10.55
CA ARG A 25 5.61 0.67 -11.62
C ARG A 25 4.28 1.40 -11.80
N ALA A 26 3.66 1.88 -10.73
CA ALA A 26 2.44 2.69 -10.81
C ALA A 26 2.71 4.01 -11.55
N GLU A 27 3.84 4.67 -11.28
CA GLU A 27 4.25 5.88 -12.00
C GLU A 27 4.50 5.59 -13.49
N GLU A 28 5.26 4.54 -13.82
CA GLU A 28 5.52 4.12 -15.21
C GLU A 28 4.24 3.82 -16.01
N LEU A 29 3.21 3.31 -15.32
CA LEU A 29 1.92 2.98 -15.90
C LEU A 29 0.96 4.18 -15.98
N GLY A 30 1.35 5.33 -15.41
CA GLY A 30 0.57 6.57 -15.45
C GLY A 30 -0.56 6.62 -14.43
N PHE A 31 -0.44 5.96 -13.28
CA PHE A 31 -1.35 6.20 -12.15
C PHE A 31 -1.12 7.59 -11.56
N ASP A 32 -2.20 8.28 -11.22
CA ASP A 32 -2.17 9.66 -10.75
C ASP A 32 -1.87 9.77 -9.24
N SER A 33 -2.08 8.68 -8.48
CA SER A 33 -1.86 8.68 -7.03
C SER A 33 -1.63 7.30 -6.42
N LEU A 34 -0.87 7.28 -5.33
CA LEU A 34 -0.70 6.11 -4.47
C LEU A 34 -1.44 6.32 -3.15
N TRP A 35 -2.19 5.30 -2.74
CA TRP A 35 -3.02 5.35 -1.54
C TRP A 35 -2.50 4.37 -0.49
N VAL A 36 -2.67 4.76 0.76
CA VAL A 36 -2.44 3.95 1.95
C VAL A 36 -3.72 3.97 2.79
N ARG A 37 -3.82 3.07 3.77
CA ARG A 37 -4.98 2.92 4.62
C ARG A 37 -4.54 3.16 6.04
N ASP A 38 -5.16 4.11 6.73
CA ASP A 38 -4.80 4.45 8.10
C ASP A 38 -5.73 3.77 9.10
N HIS A 39 -5.21 2.76 9.82
CA HIS A 39 -5.93 2.03 10.85
C HIS A 39 -5.01 1.83 12.07
N LEU A 40 -5.47 2.27 13.24
CA LEU A 40 -4.78 1.98 14.51
C LEU A 40 -4.88 0.50 14.89
N MET A 41 -6.01 -0.14 14.56
CA MET A 41 -6.21 -1.58 14.62
C MET A 41 -6.72 -2.05 13.27
N PHE A 42 -5.93 -2.86 12.58
CA PHE A 42 -6.34 -3.46 11.33
C PHE A 42 -7.20 -4.69 11.61
N GLU A 43 -8.43 -4.65 11.11
CA GLU A 43 -9.30 -5.81 11.00
C GLU A 43 -9.58 -6.09 9.51
N PRO A 44 -9.49 -7.36 9.08
CA PRO A 44 -9.77 -7.72 7.70
C PRO A 44 -11.23 -7.44 7.33
N HIS A 45 -11.46 -6.91 6.13
CA HIS A 45 -12.80 -6.71 5.59
C HIS A 45 -13.40 -8.04 5.11
N GLY A 46 -14.06 -8.75 6.02
CA GLY A 46 -14.87 -9.93 5.69
C GLY A 46 -14.12 -10.95 4.84
N GLU A 47 -14.66 -11.29 3.67
CA GLU A 47 -14.10 -12.29 2.75
C GLU A 47 -12.99 -11.77 1.83
N PHE A 48 -12.74 -10.45 1.79
CA PHE A 48 -11.76 -9.85 0.88
C PHE A 48 -10.32 -9.95 1.39
N GLU A 49 -10.14 -10.08 2.70
CA GLU A 49 -8.85 -10.04 3.38
C GLU A 49 -8.78 -11.16 4.42
N ALA A 50 -7.67 -11.89 4.48
CA ALA A 50 -7.42 -12.81 5.58
C ALA A 50 -6.89 -12.02 6.79
N PRO A 51 -7.19 -12.45 8.04
CA PRO A 51 -6.57 -11.88 9.23
C PRO A 51 -5.05 -11.89 9.11
N ASN A 52 -4.43 -10.73 9.32
CA ASN A 52 -2.98 -10.59 9.27
C ASN A 52 -2.51 -9.54 10.26
N ARG A 53 -1.33 -9.76 10.84
CA ARG A 53 -0.68 -8.84 11.78
C ARG A 53 0.22 -7.81 11.09
N ALA A 54 0.51 -8.02 9.80
CA ALA A 54 1.30 -7.12 8.99
C ALA A 54 0.44 -5.90 8.61
N PHE A 55 0.87 -4.76 9.13
CA PHE A 55 0.32 -3.46 8.84
C PHE A 55 1.44 -2.45 9.06
N LEU A 56 1.90 -1.79 8.01
CA LEU A 56 2.91 -0.75 8.11
C LEU A 56 2.24 0.59 8.34
N GLU A 57 2.87 1.45 9.14
CA GLU A 57 2.33 2.78 9.44
C GLU A 57 2.22 3.61 8.14
N PRO A 58 1.03 4.15 7.82
CA PRO A 58 0.73 4.74 6.51
C PRO A 58 1.64 5.90 6.11
N LEU A 59 1.94 6.82 7.03
CA LEU A 59 2.75 8.00 6.72
C LEU A 59 4.22 7.61 6.49
N THR A 60 4.70 6.61 7.20
CA THR A 60 6.02 6.01 7.00
C THR A 60 6.11 5.33 5.65
N VAL A 61 5.06 4.63 5.22
CA VAL A 61 4.98 4.03 3.87
C VAL A 61 5.03 5.12 2.81
N LEU A 62 4.20 6.16 2.92
CA LEU A 62 4.20 7.29 1.97
C LEU A 62 5.56 8.00 1.93
N THR A 63 6.18 8.23 3.08
CA THR A 63 7.53 8.83 3.16
C THR A 63 8.56 7.94 2.46
N SER A 64 8.47 6.62 2.64
CA SER A 64 9.38 5.65 2.04
C SER A 64 9.24 5.61 0.51
N VAL A 65 8.02 5.47 0.00
CA VAL A 65 7.77 5.39 -1.45
C VAL A 65 7.86 6.74 -2.16
N GLY A 66 7.78 7.86 -1.44
CA GLY A 66 8.03 9.18 -2.01
C GLY A 66 9.51 9.44 -2.30
N GLY A 67 10.42 8.60 -1.81
CA GLY A 67 11.86 8.73 -2.00
C GLY A 67 12.46 7.76 -3.04
N VAL A 68 11.64 6.98 -3.74
CA VAL A 68 12.10 5.88 -4.62
C VAL A 68 11.78 6.07 -6.08
#